data_AF-A0AAN8IRJ8-F1
#
_entry.id   AF-A0AAN8IRJ8-F1
#
_cell.length_a   1.000
_cell.length_b   1.000
_cell.length_c   1.000
_cell.angle_alpha   90.00
_cell.angle_beta   90.00
_cell.angle_gamma   90.00
#
_symmetry.space_group_name_H-M   'P 1'
#
loop_
_entity.id
_entity.type
_entity.pdbx_description
1 polymer ?
#
loop_
_entity_poly.entity_id
_entity_poly.type
_entity_poly.pdbx_seq_one_letter_code
_entity_poly.pdbx_strand_id
1 'polypeptide(L)' 'MIALLDAKEALGIAFDNSSMEKILYVQIHGKLVRKVYATGCEFIEWSPELRSAIRELWADGGIRKTYKMKNTFHLSESAE' A
#
# COMPACT_ATOMS: atom_id res chain seq x y z
N MET A 1 -6.06 0.32 -0.63
CA MET A 1 -4.59 0.38 -0.46
C MET A 1 -4.17 0.83 0.95
N ILE A 2 -4.65 1.97 1.47
CA ILE A 2 -4.33 2.41 2.85
C ILE A 2 -4.62 1.32 3.90
N ALA A 3 -5.83 0.76 3.89
CA ALA A 3 -6.21 -0.31 4.81
C ALA A 3 -5.29 -1.55 4.72
N LEU A 4 -4.69 -1.83 3.56
CA LEU A 4 -3.72 -2.91 3.41
C LEU A 4 -2.36 -2.55 4.03
N LEU A 5 -1.93 -1.30 3.92
CA LEU A 5 -0.70 -0.82 4.57
C LEU A 5 -0.84 -0.88 6.09
N ASP A 6 -2.00 -0.47 6.62
CA ASP A 6 -2.31 -0.53 8.04
C ASP A 6 -2.40 -1.98 8.54
N ALA A 7 -3.11 -2.85 7.82
CA ALA A 7 -3.18 -4.26 8.17
C ALA A 7 -1.80 -4.95 8.11
N LYS A 8 -0.96 -4.60 7.14
CA LYS A 8 0.41 -5.13 7.04
C LYS A 8 1.23 -4.76 8.28
N GLU A 9 1.16 -3.50 8.71
CA GLU A 9 1.83 -3.02 9.92
C GLU A 9 1.28 -3.70 11.18
N ALA A 10 -0.05 -3.80 11.31
CA ALA A 10 -0.70 -4.45 12.45
C ALA A 10 -0.37 -5.95 12.55
N LEU A 11 -0.23 -6.63 11.41
CA LEU A 11 0.13 -8.05 11.33
C LEU A 11 1.66 -8.29 11.39
N GLY A 12 2.48 -7.23 11.46
CA GLY A 12 3.93 -7.33 11.51
C GLY A 12 4.56 -7.93 10.25
N ILE A 13 3.89 -7.84 9.10
CA ILE A 13 4.35 -8.45 7.84
C ILE A 13 5.40 -7.54 7.22
N ALA A 14 6.61 -8.07 7.00
CA ALA A 14 7.63 -7.35 6.26
C ALA A 14 7.29 -7.29 4.76
N PHE A 15 7.77 -6.25 4.07
CA PHE A 15 7.79 -6.24 2.61
C PHE A 15 8.67 -7.38 2.10
N ASP A 16 8.29 -8.00 0.98
CA ASP A 16 8.93 -9.23 0.46
C ASP A 16 10.19 -8.92 -0.36
N ASN A 17 10.41 -7.64 -0.71
CA ASN A 17 11.49 -7.22 -1.61
C ASN A 17 12.87 -7.20 -0.93
N SER A 18 13.80 -7.97 -1.51
CA SER A 18 15.17 -8.21 -1.02
C SER A 18 16.19 -7.12 -1.36
N SER A 19 15.82 -6.09 -2.11
CA SER A 19 16.72 -4.98 -2.46
C SER A 19 16.46 -3.77 -1.56
N MET A 20 17.48 -3.33 -0.82
CA MET A 20 17.39 -2.21 0.14
C MET A 20 16.90 -0.90 -0.52
N GLU A 21 17.27 -0.66 -1.77
CA GLU A 21 16.76 0.47 -2.58
C GLU A 21 15.25 0.37 -2.86
N LYS A 22 14.74 -0.84 -3.15
CA LYS A 22 13.31 -1.07 -3.34
C LYS A 22 12.53 -0.97 -2.03
N ILE A 23 13.12 -1.35 -0.91
CA ILE A 23 12.51 -1.15 0.42
C ILE A 23 12.30 0.34 0.68
N LEU A 24 13.32 1.16 0.44
CA LEU A 24 13.22 2.61 0.61
C LEU A 24 12.16 3.21 -0.33
N TYR A 25 12.14 2.76 -1.58
CA TYR A 25 11.17 3.22 -2.59
C TYR A 25 9.72 2.86 -2.24
N VAL A 26 9.48 1.61 -1.81
CA VAL A 26 8.17 1.14 -1.35
C VAL A 26 7.71 1.87 -0.08
N GLN A 27 8.64 2.21 0.83
CA GLN A 27 8.33 3.04 2.01
C GLN A 27 7.96 4.48 1.62
N ILE A 28 8.68 5.08 0.67
CA ILE A 28 8.35 6.41 0.13
C ILE A 28 6.97 6.39 -0.52
N HIS A 29 6.65 5.35 -1.29
CA HIS A 29 5.34 5.13 -1.89
C HIS A 29 4.23 4.97 -0.85
N GLY A 30 4.45 4.19 0.21
CA GLY A 30 3.50 4.08 1.32
C GLY A 30 3.23 5.44 1.99
N LYS A 31 4.28 6.23 2.23
CA LYS A 31 4.15 7.60 2.76
C LYS A 31 3.40 8.54 1.81
N LEU A 32 3.66 8.45 0.51
CA LEU A 32 2.96 9.24 -0.51
C LEU A 32 1.46 8.93 -0.49
N VAL A 33 1.09 7.64 -0.53
CA VAL A 33 -0.31 7.19 -0.49
C VAL A 33 -1.00 7.63 0.80
N ARG A 34 -0.33 7.52 1.97
CA ARG A 34 -0.83 8.01 3.26
C ARG A 34 -1.05 9.52 3.28
N LYS A 35 -0.08 10.30 2.78
CA LYS A 35 -0.16 11.76 2.74
C LYS A 35 -1.35 12.20 1.88
N VAL A 36 -1.46 11.61 0.69
CA VAL A 36 -2.52 11.84 -0.30
C VAL A 36 -3.91 11.58 0.31
N TYR A 37 -4.09 10.43 0.97
CA TYR A 37 -5.35 10.10 1.66
C TYR A 37 -5.63 11.02 2.86
N ALA A 38 -4.61 11.38 3.65
CA ALA A 38 -4.77 12.25 4.80
C ALA A 38 -5.15 13.70 4.42
N THR A 39 -4.71 14.18 3.26
CA THR A 39 -5.13 15.50 2.75
C THR A 39 -6.59 15.57 2.35
N GLY A 40 -7.34 14.46 2.32
CA GLY A 40 -8.77 14.46 1.98
C GLY A 40 -9.07 15.02 0.60
N CYS A 41 -8.06 15.09 -0.28
CA CYS A 41 -8.18 15.77 -1.55
C CYS A 41 -9.09 14.93 -2.46
N GLU A 42 -10.31 15.40 -2.71
CA GLU A 42 -11.23 14.76 -3.67
C GLU A 42 -10.67 14.79 -5.10
N PHE A 43 -9.70 15.69 -5.35
CA PHE A 43 -8.97 15.83 -6.61
C PHE A 43 -7.49 15.54 -6.40
N ILE A 44 -7.20 14.27 -6.14
CA ILE A 44 -5.83 13.79 -6.32
C ILE A 44 -5.65 13.69 -7.82
N GLU A 45 -4.91 14.65 -8.39
CA GLU A 45 -4.35 14.49 -9.72
C GLU A 45 -3.66 13.12 -9.72
N TRP A 46 -4.21 12.17 -10.47
CA TRP A 46 -3.84 10.77 -10.39
C TRP A 46 -2.48 10.61 -11.08
N SER A 47 -1.46 11.10 -10.38
CA SER A 47 -0.17 11.40 -10.95
C SER A 47 0.52 10.10 -11.36
N PRO A 48 1.37 10.12 -12.38
CA PRO A 48 2.12 8.93 -12.81
C PRO A 48 2.87 8.27 -11.64
N GLU A 49 3.39 9.08 -10.71
CA GLU A 49 4.10 8.64 -9.51
C GLU A 49 3.18 7.91 -8.54
N LEU A 50 1.98 8.43 -8.28
CA LEU A 50 1.00 7.76 -7.41
C LEU A 50 0.50 6.44 -8.03
N ARG A 51 0.29 6.42 -9.35
CA ARG A 51 -0.09 5.19 -10.07
C ARG A 51 1.02 4.14 -10.02
N SER A 52 2.27 4.54 -10.25
CA SER A 52 3.43 3.64 -10.12
C SER A 52 3.56 3.14 -8.68
N ALA A 53 3.40 4.03 -7.71
CA ALA A 53 3.45 3.71 -6.29
C ALA A 53 2.42 2.64 -5.90
N ILE A 54 1.16 2.82 -6.29
CA ILE A 54 0.11 1.84 -6.01
C ILE A 54 0.39 0.51 -6.72
N ARG A 55 0.83 0.54 -7.99
CA ARG A 55 1.12 -0.66 -8.77
C ARG A 55 2.25 -1.48 -8.16
N GLU A 56 3.30 -0.82 -7.71
CA GLU A 56 4.44 -1.49 -7.07
C GLU A 56 4.10 -2.02 -5.69
N LEU A 57 3.33 -1.26 -4.91
CA LEU A 57 2.79 -1.74 -3.63
C LEU A 57 1.91 -2.97 -3.82
N TRP A 58 1.11 -3.02 -4.89
CA TRP A 58 0.31 -4.20 -5.22
C TRP A 58 1.14 -5.39 -5.69
N ALA A 59 2.25 -5.12 -6.37
CA ALA A 59 3.19 -6.14 -6.80
C ALA A 59 3.97 -6.76 -5.63
N ASP A 60 4.05 -6.09 -4.47
CA ASP A 60 4.77 -6.60 -3.29
C ASP A 60 4.13 -7.87 -2.69
N GLY A 61 4.97 -8.86 -2.39
CA GLY A 61 4.54 -10.14 -1.83
C GLY A 61 3.97 -10.04 -0.41
N GLY A 62 4.45 -9.10 0.41
CA GLY A 62 3.96 -8.83 1.76
C GLY A 62 2.57 -8.20 1.73
N ILE A 63 2.33 -7.28 0.81
CA ILE A 63 0.99 -6.70 0.57
C ILE A 63 0.02 -7.77 0.06
N ARG A 64 0.43 -8.63 -0.88
CA ARG A 64 -0.43 -9.74 -1.33
C ARG A 64 -0.71 -10.77 -0.22
N LYS A 65 0.26 -11.08 0.64
CA LYS A 65 0.06 -11.92 1.84
C LYS A 65 -0.97 -11.29 2.78
N THR A 66 -0.88 -9.98 2.98
CA THR A 66 -1.85 -9.20 3.76
C THR A 66 -3.24 -9.25 3.13
N TYR A 67 -3.35 -9.08 1.81
CA TYR A 67 -4.63 -9.16 1.09
C TYR A 67 -5.29 -10.54 1.19
N LYS A 68 -4.52 -11.64 1.23
CA LYS A 68 -5.09 -12.98 1.49
C LYS A 68 -5.74 -13.11 2.86
N MET A 69 -5.31 -12.30 3.82
CA MET A 69 -5.90 -12.21 5.16
C MET A 69 -7.03 -11.18 5.24
N LYS A 70 -7.58 -10.70 4.11
CA LYS A 70 -8.68 -9.73 4.07
C LYS A 70 -9.91 -10.09 4.90
N ASN A 71 -10.11 -11.37 5.23
CA ASN A 71 -11.20 -11.81 6.10
C ASN A 71 -10.98 -11.48 7.59
N THR A 72 -9.78 -11.06 7.98
CA THR A 72 -9.44 -10.70 9.38
C THR A 72 -9.57 -9.20 9.67
N PHE A 73 -9.83 -8.37 8.66
CA PHE A 73 -9.99 -6.93 8.82
C PHE A 73 -10.95 -6.36 7.77
N HIS A 74 -11.64 -5.27 8.10
CA HIS A 74 -12.59 -4.66 7.16
C HIS A 74 -11.85 -3.99 5.99
N LEU A 75 -11.74 -4.70 4.87
CA LEU A 75 -11.47 -4.11 3.56
C LEU A 75 -12.78 -3.86 2.84
N SER A 76 -12.90 -2.69 2.19
CA SER A 76 -14.00 -2.42 1.27
C SER A 76 -14.02 -3.49 0.18
N GLU A 77 -15.18 -4.10 -0.09
CA GLU A 77 -15.37 -5.13 -1.14
C GLU A 77 -15.00 -4.59 -2.53
N SER A 78 -15.04 -3.27 -2.74
CA SER A 78 -14.58 -2.61 -3.97
C SER A 78 -13.05 -2.67 -4.21
N ALA A 79 -12.30 -3.34 -3.33
CA ALA A 79 -10.88 -3.65 -3.48
C ALA A 79 -10.62 -5.08 -4.03
N GLU A 80 -11.67 -5.80 -4.46
CA GLU A 80 -11.59 -6.98 -5.33
C GLU A 80 -11.23 -6.66 -6.79
#